data_AF-A0A6P4AWA7-F1
#
_entry.id   AF-A0A6P4AWA7-F1
#
_cell.length_a   1.000
_cell.length_b   1.000
_cell.length_c   1.000
_cell.angle_alpha   90.00
_cell.angle_beta   90.00
_cell.angle_gamma   90.00
#
_symmetry.space_group_name_H-M   'P 1'
#
loop_
_entity.id
_entity.type
_entity.pdbx_description
1 polymer ?
#
loop_
_entity_poly.entity_id
_entity_poly.type
_entity_poly.pdbx_seq_one_letter_code
_entity_poly.pdbx_strand_id
1 'polypeptide(L)'
;FFFFFWGFLQVITQNTPSYKTAGKMLEDKRRNLFWTPCATYCIDQMLEDFLKIRCVGECMERGQKITKLVYNQNWLLNLMKNEFTQGQELLRPTVTRSASSFTTLRSLLDHKTGLRRMFQSIKWISSRCSKTGEGKEVEKIVLNATFWKKVQFVMKSVDPVMEVLQKFDSGGSLSMPSIYYDMYRAKLAIKSIHGDDARKYGPFWNVIDNHWNVFYHPLYMAAHFLNPSCRYHSDFVAHTEVVRGLNECIVRLEPDNARRISASMQISDYNSAKADFGTELAISTRTELDPAAWWQQHGISCLELQRIAVRILSQTCSSFACEHDWSLFDQIYNQRHNRLAQKRMNDLVYVHYNLRLRERQLRKKSNSSISLDSVLLERLLDDWIVEEEKKALLEDEEIHCNEMEQVETYENAMIDYEDGSIETRKVSVEEVTLGDVNVNAANAGVDSDDDADINFFEDEMSD
;
A
#
# COMPACT_ATOMS: atom_id res chain seq x y z
N PHE A 1 26.78 -20.69 -6.96
CA PHE A 1 26.26 -19.50 -6.29
C PHE A 1 26.16 -19.80 -4.80
N PHE A 2 27.08 -19.26 -3.99
CA PHE A 2 27.11 -19.45 -2.54
C PHE A 2 26.04 -18.56 -1.89
N PHE A 3 24.87 -19.13 -1.56
CA PHE A 3 24.00 -18.55 -0.55
C PHE A 3 24.57 -18.94 0.81
N PHE A 4 25.30 -18.03 1.46
CA PHE A 4 25.51 -18.15 2.90
C PHE A 4 24.12 -18.11 3.58
N PHE A 5 23.90 -18.93 4.59
CA PHE A 5 22.68 -18.90 5.39
C PHE A 5 22.63 -17.58 6.17
N TRP A 6 21.83 -16.62 5.71
CA TRP A 6 21.50 -15.43 6.50
C TRP A 6 20.47 -15.85 7.54
N GLY A 7 20.88 -15.91 8.81
CA GLY A 7 19.98 -16.21 9.92
C GLY A 7 18.79 -15.25 9.94
N PHE A 8 17.64 -15.76 10.34
CA PHE A 8 16.37 -15.04 10.44
C PHE A 8 16.53 -13.79 11.34
N LEU A 9 16.31 -12.58 10.78
CA LEU A 9 16.68 -11.29 11.40
C LEU A 9 15.48 -10.52 12.00
N GLN A 10 14.28 -10.67 11.44
CA GLN A 10 13.12 -9.88 11.81
C GLN A 10 11.82 -10.67 11.64
N VAL A 11 10.88 -10.50 12.57
CA VAL A 11 9.46 -10.87 12.41
C VAL A 11 8.65 -9.60 12.25
N ILE A 12 7.82 -9.55 11.20
CA ILE A 12 6.96 -8.41 10.90
C ILE A 12 5.51 -8.84 11.08
N THR A 13 4.74 -8.07 11.83
CA THR A 13 3.30 -8.28 12.05
C THR A 13 2.56 -6.96 12.07
N GLN A 14 1.23 -7.01 12.08
CA GLN A 14 0.40 -5.83 12.38
C GLN A 14 0.73 -5.23 13.74
N ASN A 15 0.44 -3.94 13.91
CA ASN A 15 0.78 -3.15 15.09
C ASN A 15 -0.29 -3.25 16.21
N THR A 16 -0.94 -4.40 16.35
CA THR A 16 -2.00 -4.61 17.35
C THR A 16 -1.42 -4.92 18.74
N PRO A 17 -2.16 -4.68 19.84
CA PRO A 17 -1.69 -4.98 21.20
C PRO A 17 -1.26 -6.43 21.41
N SER A 18 -1.99 -7.38 20.81
CA SER A 18 -1.70 -8.81 20.89
C SER A 18 -0.36 -9.15 20.24
N TYR A 19 -0.12 -8.64 19.02
CA TYR A 19 1.14 -8.86 18.32
C TYR A 19 2.32 -8.12 18.94
N LYS A 20 2.11 -6.93 19.50
CA LYS A 20 3.14 -6.23 20.33
C LYS A 20 3.59 -7.10 21.49
N THR A 21 2.64 -7.72 22.19
CA THR A 21 2.94 -8.57 23.35
C THR A 21 3.68 -9.83 22.91
N ALA A 22 3.21 -10.51 21.87
CA ALA A 22 3.88 -11.69 21.32
C ALA A 22 5.28 -11.37 20.76
N GLY A 23 5.43 -10.20 20.13
CA GLY A 23 6.69 -9.69 19.61
C GLY A 23 7.74 -9.50 20.72
N LYS A 24 7.35 -8.89 21.84
CA LYS A 24 8.23 -8.77 23.02
C LYS A 24 8.66 -10.14 23.57
N MET A 25 7.71 -11.06 23.73
CA MET A 25 8.01 -12.42 24.18
C MET A 25 8.99 -13.15 23.24
N LEU A 26 8.87 -12.88 21.94
CA LEU A 26 9.77 -13.44 20.92
C LEU A 26 11.18 -12.86 21.04
N GLU A 27 11.32 -11.55 21.20
CA GLU A 27 12.61 -10.88 21.38
C GLU A 27 13.30 -11.30 22.69
N ASP A 28 12.53 -11.51 23.76
CA ASP A 28 13.04 -12.02 25.05
C ASP A 28 13.63 -13.43 24.90
N LYS A 29 12.94 -14.30 24.14
CA LYS A 29 13.37 -15.68 23.89
C LYS A 29 14.50 -15.76 22.87
N ARG A 30 14.53 -14.87 21.89
CA ARG A 30 15.52 -14.83 20.79
C ARG A 30 16.13 -13.45 20.69
N ARG A 31 17.12 -13.17 21.54
CA ARG A 31 17.72 -11.84 21.69
C ARG A 31 18.31 -11.23 20.42
N ASN A 32 18.71 -12.06 19.44
CA ASN A 32 19.29 -11.62 18.16
C ASN A 32 18.25 -11.34 17.07
N LEU A 33 16.96 -11.48 17.40
CA LEU A 33 15.83 -11.29 16.50
C LEU A 33 15.13 -9.98 16.85
N PHE A 34 14.63 -9.28 15.84
CA PHE A 34 13.77 -8.12 16.03
C PHE A 34 12.31 -8.47 15.76
N TRP A 35 11.40 -7.91 16.54
CA TRP A 35 10.00 -7.78 16.16
C TRP A 35 9.75 -6.35 15.70
N THR A 36 9.07 -6.20 14.56
CA THR A 36 8.73 -4.89 14.03
C THR A 36 7.28 -4.82 13.61
N PRO A 37 6.60 -3.70 13.84
CA PRO A 37 5.31 -3.44 13.21
C PRO A 37 5.47 -3.29 11.68
N CYS A 38 4.48 -3.79 10.94
CA CYS A 38 4.39 -3.64 9.49
C CYS A 38 4.17 -2.16 9.13
N ALA A 39 5.08 -1.60 8.32
CA ALA A 39 5.02 -0.20 7.93
C ALA A 39 3.80 0.11 7.06
N THR A 40 3.46 -0.78 6.12
CA THR A 40 2.27 -0.63 5.26
C THR A 40 0.99 -0.59 6.10
N TYR A 41 0.88 -1.48 7.09
CA TYR A 41 -0.24 -1.47 8.04
C TYR A 41 -0.28 -0.16 8.85
N CYS A 42 0.86 0.34 9.30
CA CYS A 42 0.90 1.59 10.08
C CYS A 42 0.55 2.82 9.23
N ILE A 43 1.01 2.87 7.97
CA ILE A 43 0.61 3.94 7.04
C ILE A 43 -0.88 3.85 6.73
N ASP A 44 -1.41 2.64 6.52
CA ASP A 44 -2.84 2.45 6.29
C ASP A 44 -3.70 2.92 7.48
N GLN A 45 -3.23 2.66 8.71
CA GLN A 45 -3.87 3.18 9.91
C GLN A 45 -3.83 4.71 9.99
N MET A 46 -2.76 5.35 9.50
CA MET A 46 -2.70 6.81 9.38
C MET A 46 -3.73 7.33 8.36
N LEU A 47 -3.89 6.64 7.23
CA LEU A 47 -4.91 6.98 6.24
C LEU A 47 -6.31 6.82 6.83
N GLU A 48 -6.57 5.77 7.60
CA GLU A 48 -7.83 5.59 8.32
C GLU A 48 -8.08 6.74 9.31
N ASP A 49 -7.06 7.18 10.04
CA ASP A 49 -7.18 8.31 10.96
C ASP A 49 -7.33 9.65 10.24
N PHE A 50 -6.82 9.80 9.00
CA PHE A 50 -7.15 10.95 8.17
C PHE A 50 -8.64 11.01 7.84
N LEU A 51 -9.33 9.88 7.67
CA LEU A 51 -10.78 9.86 7.44
C LEU A 51 -11.57 10.48 8.62
N LYS A 52 -10.98 10.46 9.83
CA LYS A 52 -11.58 11.05 11.04
C LYS A 52 -11.41 12.57 11.09
N ILE A 53 -10.57 13.15 10.23
CA ILE A 53 -10.51 14.61 10.06
C ILE A 53 -11.81 15.05 9.40
N ARG A 54 -12.55 15.96 10.04
CA ARG A 54 -13.90 16.36 9.62
C ARG A 54 -14.01 16.69 8.12
N CYS A 55 -13.12 17.53 7.59
CA CYS A 55 -13.15 17.91 6.18
C CYS A 55 -12.89 16.74 5.21
N VAL A 56 -12.10 15.76 5.63
CA VAL A 56 -11.84 14.54 4.87
C VAL A 56 -13.07 13.64 4.91
N GLY A 57 -13.64 13.42 6.09
CA GLY A 57 -14.87 12.65 6.27
C GLY A 57 -16.04 13.18 5.44
N GLU A 58 -16.26 14.51 5.45
CA GLU A 58 -17.27 15.17 4.62
C GLU A 58 -17.07 14.92 3.12
N CYS A 59 -15.81 15.02 2.64
CA CYS A 59 -15.47 14.74 1.26
C CYS A 59 -15.74 13.28 0.88
N MET A 60 -15.42 12.34 1.78
CA MET A 60 -15.65 10.91 1.58
C MET A 60 -17.13 10.57 1.52
N GLU A 61 -17.93 11.05 2.48
CA GLU A 61 -19.38 10.79 2.50
C GLU A 61 -20.06 11.32 1.24
N ARG A 62 -19.74 12.56 0.84
CA ARG A 62 -20.27 13.16 -0.40
C ARG A 62 -19.79 12.42 -1.65
N GLY A 63 -18.53 11.98 -1.67
CA GLY A 63 -17.98 11.15 -2.75
C GLY A 63 -18.71 9.81 -2.88
N GLN A 64 -18.96 9.13 -1.77
CA GLN A 64 -19.70 7.87 -1.72
C GLN A 64 -21.14 8.03 -2.23
N LYS A 65 -21.82 9.13 -1.90
CA LYS A 65 -23.17 9.42 -2.46
C LYS A 65 -23.14 9.51 -3.99
N ILE A 66 -22.10 10.14 -4.57
CA ILE A 66 -21.95 10.20 -6.03
C ILE A 66 -21.78 8.80 -6.61
N THR A 67 -20.85 8.00 -6.08
CA THR A 67 -20.57 6.67 -6.63
C THR A 67 -21.74 5.72 -6.44
N LYS A 68 -22.38 5.70 -5.27
CA LYS A 68 -23.56 4.87 -5.01
C LYS A 68 -24.68 5.15 -6.01
N LEU A 69 -25.01 6.42 -6.24
CA LEU A 69 -26.04 6.77 -7.24
C LEU A 69 -25.68 6.28 -8.65
N VAL A 70 -24.42 6.48 -9.06
CA VAL A 70 -23.94 6.09 -10.40
C VAL A 70 -23.92 4.57 -10.57
N TYR A 71 -23.35 3.83 -9.61
CA TYR A 71 -23.11 2.39 -9.72
C TYR A 71 -24.36 1.57 -9.42
N ASN A 72 -25.30 2.06 -8.61
CA ASN A 72 -26.59 1.38 -8.38
C ASN A 72 -27.56 1.52 -9.55
N GLN A 73 -27.25 2.35 -10.55
CA GLN A 73 -28.07 2.53 -11.74
C GLN A 73 -27.31 2.20 -13.01
N ASN A 74 -27.61 1.03 -13.59
CA ASN A 74 -26.94 0.54 -14.79
C ASN A 74 -26.97 1.54 -15.97
N TRP A 75 -28.07 2.28 -16.11
CA TRP A 75 -28.18 3.34 -17.12
C TRP A 75 -27.21 4.50 -16.85
N LEU A 76 -27.09 4.96 -15.60
CA LEU A 76 -26.24 6.09 -15.23
C LEU A 76 -24.75 5.72 -15.31
N LEU A 77 -24.40 4.52 -14.88
CA LEU A 77 -23.06 3.95 -15.06
C LEU A 77 -22.64 3.89 -16.54
N ASN A 78 -23.53 3.38 -17.40
CA ASN A 78 -23.26 3.31 -18.84
C ASN A 78 -23.20 4.70 -19.47
N LEU A 79 -24.08 5.62 -19.07
CA LEU A 79 -24.06 7.01 -19.53
C LEU A 79 -22.72 7.67 -19.18
N MET A 80 -22.29 7.56 -17.92
CA MET A 80 -21.02 8.08 -17.44
C MET A 80 -19.86 7.53 -18.27
N LYS A 81 -19.75 6.20 -18.35
CA LYS A 81 -18.65 5.52 -19.06
C LYS A 81 -18.58 5.90 -20.52
N ASN A 82 -19.70 5.81 -21.23
CA ASN A 82 -19.69 5.94 -22.68
C ASN A 82 -19.53 7.39 -23.15
N GLU A 83 -20.05 8.37 -22.39
CA GLU A 83 -20.14 9.74 -22.87
C GLU A 83 -19.28 10.74 -22.09
N PHE A 84 -18.88 10.43 -20.85
CA PHE A 84 -18.26 11.41 -19.96
C PHE A 84 -16.89 11.00 -19.39
N THR A 85 -16.57 9.70 -19.33
CA THR A 85 -15.29 9.19 -18.79
C THR A 85 -14.49 8.34 -19.77
N GLN A 86 -14.88 8.27 -21.05
CA GLN A 86 -14.16 7.50 -22.09
C GLN A 86 -13.93 6.03 -21.72
N GLY A 87 -14.92 5.41 -21.08
CA GLY A 87 -14.89 4.03 -20.62
C GLY A 87 -14.19 3.81 -19.28
N GLN A 88 -13.69 4.86 -18.62
CA GLN A 88 -12.99 4.72 -17.35
C GLN A 88 -13.95 4.55 -16.15
N GLU A 89 -13.52 3.72 -15.20
CA GLU A 89 -14.15 3.54 -13.88
C GLU A 89 -13.75 4.66 -12.92
N LEU A 90 -14.69 5.02 -12.03
CA LEU A 90 -14.43 5.91 -10.88
C LEU A 90 -13.83 5.15 -9.70
N LEU A 91 -14.28 3.91 -9.47
CA LEU A 91 -13.77 3.08 -8.39
C LEU A 91 -12.36 2.63 -8.70
N ARG A 92 -11.42 2.95 -7.81
CA ARG A 92 -10.00 2.65 -7.97
C ARG A 92 -9.50 1.86 -6.77
N PRO A 93 -9.76 0.55 -6.74
CA PRO A 93 -9.28 -0.26 -5.64
C PRO A 93 -7.77 -0.44 -5.72
N THR A 94 -7.13 -0.48 -4.56
CA THR A 94 -5.67 -0.53 -4.37
C THR A 94 -5.32 -1.50 -3.24
N VAL A 95 -4.08 -1.45 -2.77
CA VAL A 95 -3.60 -2.33 -1.71
C VAL A 95 -4.49 -2.33 -0.48
N THR A 96 -5.00 -1.21 0.03
CA THR A 96 -5.78 -1.19 1.29
C THR A 96 -7.17 -0.56 1.11
N ARG A 97 -8.09 -0.78 2.05
CA ARG A 97 -9.43 -0.12 2.04
C ARG A 97 -9.31 1.40 2.13
N SER A 98 -8.48 1.91 3.04
CA SER A 98 -8.30 3.36 3.21
C SER A 98 -7.64 3.97 1.98
N ALA A 99 -6.58 3.34 1.44
CA ALA A 99 -5.94 3.79 0.21
C ALA A 99 -6.90 3.77 -0.99
N SER A 100 -7.72 2.71 -1.10
CA SER A 100 -8.75 2.59 -2.15
C SER A 100 -9.78 3.72 -2.08
N SER A 101 -10.15 4.14 -0.87
CA SER A 101 -11.07 5.26 -0.66
C SER A 101 -10.46 6.58 -1.15
N PHE A 102 -9.19 6.85 -0.82
CA PHE A 102 -8.49 8.05 -1.31
C PHE A 102 -8.23 8.04 -2.82
N THR A 103 -7.87 6.90 -3.41
CA THR A 103 -7.70 6.82 -4.88
C THR A 103 -9.02 6.93 -5.62
N THR A 104 -10.11 6.43 -5.06
CA THR A 104 -11.47 6.62 -5.61
C THR A 104 -11.89 8.08 -5.51
N LEU A 105 -11.63 8.76 -4.38
CA LEU A 105 -11.87 10.20 -4.24
C LEU A 105 -11.03 11.02 -5.23
N ARG A 106 -9.76 10.66 -5.44
CA ARG A 106 -8.93 11.26 -6.48
C ARG A 106 -9.51 11.04 -7.88
N SER A 107 -9.99 9.83 -8.17
CA SER A 107 -10.62 9.53 -9.47
C SER A 107 -11.87 10.38 -9.72
N LEU A 108 -12.69 10.64 -8.70
CA LEU A 108 -13.81 11.58 -8.78
C LEU A 108 -13.34 12.99 -9.14
N LEU A 109 -12.24 13.46 -8.53
CA LEU A 109 -11.65 14.76 -8.83
C LEU A 109 -11.12 14.84 -10.27
N ASP A 110 -10.42 13.81 -10.73
CA ASP A 110 -9.89 13.73 -12.10
C ASP A 110 -11.03 13.78 -13.14
N HIS A 111 -12.17 13.15 -12.82
CA HIS A 111 -13.36 13.14 -13.68
C HIS A 111 -14.36 14.26 -13.39
N LYS A 112 -14.01 15.25 -12.55
CA LYS A 112 -14.88 16.38 -12.15
C LYS A 112 -15.57 17.03 -13.33
N THR A 113 -14.82 17.33 -14.40
CA THR A 113 -15.38 18.04 -15.57
C THR A 113 -16.35 17.17 -16.37
N GLY A 114 -16.10 15.86 -16.45
CA GLY A 114 -17.00 14.90 -17.08
C GLY A 114 -18.27 14.71 -16.27
N LEU A 115 -18.14 14.54 -14.95
CA LEU A 115 -19.27 14.41 -14.04
C LEU A 115 -20.16 15.66 -14.06
N ARG A 116 -19.59 16.87 -13.98
CA ARG A 116 -20.39 18.10 -14.08
C ARG A 116 -21.18 18.19 -15.39
N ARG A 117 -20.56 17.82 -16.51
CA ARG A 117 -21.26 17.78 -17.81
C ARG A 117 -22.37 16.71 -17.84
N MET A 118 -22.15 15.55 -17.21
CA MET A 118 -23.15 14.49 -17.11
C MET A 118 -24.42 14.99 -16.39
N PHE A 119 -24.26 15.61 -15.21
CA PHE A 119 -25.36 16.14 -14.40
C PHE A 119 -26.00 17.41 -14.99
N GLN A 120 -25.42 18.00 -16.04
CA GLN A 120 -26.02 19.11 -16.79
C GLN A 120 -26.59 18.67 -18.15
N SER A 121 -26.46 17.38 -18.50
CA SER A 121 -26.87 16.88 -19.80
C SER A 121 -28.39 16.82 -19.94
N ILE A 122 -28.88 16.97 -21.17
CA ILE A 122 -30.32 16.81 -21.49
C ILE A 122 -30.81 15.41 -21.07
N LYS A 123 -29.96 14.38 -21.20
CA LYS A 123 -30.24 13.00 -20.78
C LYS A 123 -30.46 12.89 -19.27
N TRP A 124 -29.64 13.56 -18.46
CA TRP A 124 -29.85 13.64 -17.01
C TRP A 124 -31.13 14.40 -16.67
N ILE A 125 -31.30 15.61 -17.20
CA ILE A 125 -32.45 16.48 -16.90
C ILE A 125 -33.78 15.78 -17.20
N SER A 126 -33.83 15.03 -18.31
CA SER A 126 -35.03 14.29 -18.74
C SER A 126 -35.24 12.96 -18.02
N SER A 127 -34.27 12.50 -17.22
CA SER A 127 -34.32 11.21 -16.53
C SER A 127 -35.31 11.20 -15.37
N ARG A 128 -35.65 10.01 -14.87
CA ARG A 128 -36.41 9.87 -13.62
C ARG A 128 -35.54 10.17 -12.40
N CYS A 129 -34.23 9.97 -12.53
CA CYS A 129 -33.26 10.06 -11.45
C CYS A 129 -33.04 11.50 -11.01
N SER A 130 -33.05 12.45 -11.95
CA SER A 130 -33.01 13.90 -11.63
C SER A 130 -34.19 14.39 -10.80
N LYS A 131 -35.28 13.61 -10.74
CA LYS A 131 -36.49 13.95 -9.98
C LYS A 131 -36.51 13.35 -8.57
N THR A 132 -35.66 12.37 -8.26
CA THR A 132 -35.58 11.75 -6.93
C THR A 132 -34.88 12.67 -5.94
N GLY A 133 -35.10 12.45 -4.64
CA GLY A 133 -34.39 13.20 -3.59
C GLY A 133 -32.88 13.00 -3.67
N GLU A 134 -32.45 11.74 -3.78
CA GLU A 134 -31.04 11.33 -3.94
C GLU A 134 -30.38 11.97 -5.18
N GLY A 135 -31.06 11.95 -6.33
CA GLY A 135 -30.51 12.52 -7.56
C GLY A 135 -30.29 14.03 -7.46
N LYS A 136 -31.23 14.76 -6.86
CA LYS A 136 -31.10 16.21 -6.61
C LYS A 136 -29.99 16.53 -5.61
N GLU A 137 -29.85 15.71 -4.57
CA GLU A 137 -28.78 15.86 -3.59
C GLU A 137 -27.41 15.69 -4.25
N VAL A 138 -27.21 14.62 -5.02
CA VAL A 138 -25.95 14.36 -5.73
C VAL A 138 -25.67 15.43 -6.79
N GLU A 139 -26.69 15.89 -7.51
CA GLU A 139 -26.55 17.01 -8.45
C GLU A 139 -26.05 18.27 -7.73
N LYS A 140 -26.62 18.60 -6.55
CA LYS A 140 -26.15 19.73 -5.73
C LYS A 140 -24.69 19.54 -5.32
N ILE A 141 -24.29 18.34 -4.91
CA ILE A 141 -22.89 18.03 -4.56
C ILE A 141 -21.95 18.23 -5.76
N VAL A 142 -22.26 17.62 -6.91
CA VAL A 142 -21.42 17.65 -8.11
C VAL A 142 -21.29 19.05 -8.69
N LEU A 143 -22.33 19.89 -8.58
CA LEU A 143 -22.28 21.27 -9.06
C LEU A 143 -21.66 22.25 -8.05
N ASN A 144 -21.50 21.86 -6.79
CA ASN A 144 -20.93 22.71 -5.75
C ASN A 144 -19.42 22.91 -5.94
N ALA A 145 -19.00 24.16 -6.18
CA ALA A 145 -17.60 24.53 -6.31
C ALA A 145 -16.79 24.36 -5.02
N THR A 146 -17.39 24.66 -3.85
CA THR A 146 -16.71 24.55 -2.54
C THR A 146 -16.40 23.10 -2.20
N PHE A 147 -17.29 22.16 -2.54
CA PHE A 147 -17.02 20.73 -2.44
C PHE A 147 -15.76 20.33 -3.21
N TRP A 148 -15.64 20.70 -4.48
CA TRP A 148 -14.45 20.34 -5.27
C TRP A 148 -13.16 21.01 -4.77
N LYS A 149 -13.24 22.24 -4.26
CA LYS A 149 -12.09 22.91 -3.62
C LYS A 149 -11.67 22.15 -2.35
N LYS A 150 -12.63 21.70 -1.52
CA LYS A 150 -12.36 20.84 -0.35
C LYS A 150 -11.72 19.51 -0.76
N VAL A 151 -12.24 18.84 -1.79
CA VAL A 151 -11.66 17.57 -2.30
C VAL A 151 -10.23 17.77 -2.78
N GLN A 152 -9.95 18.83 -3.54
CA GLN A 152 -8.60 19.15 -4.00
C GLN A 152 -7.64 19.43 -2.83
N PHE A 153 -8.09 20.16 -1.80
CA PHE A 153 -7.34 20.39 -0.58
C PHE A 153 -7.02 19.08 0.15
N VAL A 154 -8.02 18.21 0.32
CA VAL A 154 -7.85 16.89 0.95
C VAL A 154 -6.84 16.06 0.17
N MET A 155 -6.97 16.00 -1.16
CA MET A 155 -6.04 15.23 -1.97
C MET A 155 -4.61 15.73 -1.83
N LYS A 156 -4.38 17.03 -2.04
CA LYS A 156 -3.06 17.67 -1.85
C LYS A 156 -2.43 17.37 -0.49
N SER A 157 -3.24 17.19 0.55
CA SER A 157 -2.78 16.90 1.92
C SER A 157 -2.44 15.42 2.15
N VAL A 158 -3.09 14.52 1.44
CA VAL A 158 -2.96 13.06 1.62
C VAL A 158 -2.04 12.43 0.56
N ASP A 159 -1.89 13.05 -0.61
CA ASP A 159 -1.08 12.55 -1.73
C ASP A 159 0.35 12.18 -1.29
N PRO A 160 1.07 12.99 -0.49
CA PRO A 160 2.45 12.65 -0.10
C PRO A 160 2.55 11.34 0.69
N VAL A 161 1.58 11.03 1.54
CA VAL A 161 1.55 9.76 2.30
C VAL A 161 1.15 8.60 1.39
N MET A 162 0.20 8.82 0.48
CA MET A 162 -0.21 7.84 -0.53
C MET A 162 0.93 7.46 -1.47
N GLU A 163 1.78 8.42 -1.88
CA GLU A 163 2.98 8.16 -2.68
C GLU A 163 3.96 7.24 -1.96
N VAL A 164 4.17 7.45 -0.65
CA VAL A 164 5.00 6.53 0.14
C VAL A 164 4.41 5.13 0.13
N LEU A 165 3.09 4.98 0.31
CA LEU A 165 2.41 3.69 0.27
C LEU A 165 2.51 3.01 -1.12
N GLN A 166 2.38 3.77 -2.21
CA GLN A 166 2.45 3.24 -3.58
C GLN A 166 3.83 2.69 -3.95
N LYS A 167 4.91 3.21 -3.35
CA LYS A 167 6.26 2.63 -3.53
C LYS A 167 6.33 1.15 -3.11
N PHE A 168 5.43 0.68 -2.24
CA PHE A 168 5.37 -0.71 -1.80
C PHE A 168 4.62 -1.63 -2.76
N ASP A 169 3.69 -1.08 -3.54
CA ASP A 169 2.82 -1.86 -4.45
C ASP A 169 3.55 -2.22 -5.75
N SER A 170 4.49 -1.39 -6.20
CA SER A 170 5.22 -1.55 -7.48
C SER A 170 6.22 -2.73 -7.53
N GLY A 171 6.20 -3.65 -6.55
CA GLY A 171 6.96 -4.90 -6.58
C GLY A 171 8.45 -4.79 -6.21
N GLY A 172 8.90 -3.63 -5.73
CA GLY A 172 10.21 -3.40 -5.14
C GLY A 172 10.19 -3.55 -3.62
N SER A 173 10.14 -4.78 -3.11
CA SER A 173 9.91 -5.07 -1.68
C SER A 173 11.10 -4.77 -0.73
N LEU A 174 11.89 -3.71 -0.97
CA LEU A 174 12.98 -3.29 -0.09
C LEU A 174 12.84 -1.80 0.26
N SER A 175 11.94 -1.55 1.20
CA SER A 175 11.57 -0.23 1.71
C SER A 175 12.15 0.07 3.10
N MET A 176 12.80 -0.91 3.73
CA MET A 176 13.44 -0.72 5.04
C MET A 176 14.45 0.45 5.04
N PRO A 177 15.31 0.60 4.01
CA PRO A 177 16.28 1.70 3.94
C PRO A 177 15.68 3.09 3.79
N SER A 178 14.46 3.21 3.25
CA SER A 178 13.90 4.50 2.81
C SER A 178 12.70 4.96 3.62
N ILE A 179 11.95 4.04 4.25
CA ILE A 179 10.62 4.34 4.80
C ILE A 179 10.57 5.50 5.80
N TYR A 180 11.54 5.57 6.71
CA TYR A 180 11.63 6.68 7.66
C TYR A 180 11.82 8.02 6.94
N TYR A 181 12.74 8.04 5.97
CA TYR A 181 13.05 9.24 5.19
C TYR A 181 11.91 9.62 4.26
N ASP A 182 11.26 8.64 3.62
CA ASP A 182 10.11 8.83 2.75
C ASP A 182 8.93 9.44 3.52
N MET A 183 8.62 8.93 4.70
CA MET A 183 7.59 9.51 5.57
C MET A 183 7.97 10.90 6.08
N TYR A 184 9.24 11.14 6.40
CA TYR A 184 9.71 12.47 6.81
C TYR A 184 9.55 13.48 5.68
N ARG A 185 9.92 13.09 4.46
CA ARG A 185 9.70 13.88 3.26
C ARG A 185 8.22 14.11 2.98
N ALA A 186 7.35 13.13 3.22
CA ALA A 186 5.91 13.30 3.09
C ALA A 186 5.40 14.41 4.02
N LYS A 187 5.84 14.45 5.29
CA LYS A 187 5.50 15.55 6.20
C LYS A 187 5.94 16.92 5.67
N LEU A 188 7.18 17.03 5.22
CA LEU A 188 7.71 18.28 4.67
C LEU A 188 6.97 18.71 3.40
N ALA A 189 6.60 17.76 2.53
CA ALA A 189 5.82 18.02 1.33
C ALA A 189 4.44 18.57 1.68
N ILE A 190 3.71 17.98 2.63
CA ILE A 190 2.40 18.48 3.07
C ILE A 190 2.52 19.93 3.57
N LYS A 191 3.54 20.22 4.39
CA LYS A 191 3.79 21.57 4.91
C LYS A 191 4.07 22.57 3.78
N SER A 192 4.94 22.21 2.84
CA SER A 192 5.31 23.03 1.68
C SER A 192 4.11 23.30 0.74
N ILE A 193 3.31 22.27 0.44
CA ILE A 193 2.11 22.37 -0.40
C ILE A 193 1.13 23.41 0.12
N HIS A 194 1.04 23.56 1.44
CA HIS A 194 0.14 24.51 2.11
C HIS A 194 0.81 25.83 2.50
N GLY A 195 1.96 26.16 1.87
CA GLY A 195 2.64 27.44 2.06
C GLY A 195 3.08 27.68 3.51
N ASP A 196 3.47 26.60 4.21
CA ASP A 196 3.85 26.63 5.63
C ASP A 196 2.73 27.11 6.60
N ASP A 197 1.47 27.11 6.16
CA ASP A 197 0.33 27.43 7.03
C ASP A 197 -0.06 26.25 7.94
N ALA A 198 0.33 26.35 9.21
CA ALA A 198 0.06 25.34 10.24
C ALA A 198 -1.44 25.07 10.45
N ARG A 199 -2.34 26.01 10.11
CA ARG A 199 -3.79 25.79 10.20
C ARG A 199 -4.27 24.78 9.17
N LYS A 200 -3.60 24.71 8.01
CA LYS A 200 -3.92 23.82 6.89
C LYS A 200 -3.32 22.43 7.06
N TYR A 201 -2.01 22.34 7.31
CA TYR A 201 -1.33 21.03 7.44
C TYR A 201 -1.36 20.44 8.84
N GLY A 202 -1.57 21.25 9.89
CA GLY A 202 -1.49 20.83 11.29
C GLY A 202 -2.32 19.59 11.63
N PRO A 203 -3.61 19.51 11.23
CA PRO A 203 -4.43 18.32 11.48
C PRO A 203 -3.84 17.02 10.90
N PHE A 204 -3.27 17.08 9.70
CA PHE A 204 -2.63 15.93 9.06
C PHE A 204 -1.31 15.57 9.75
N TRP A 205 -0.50 16.57 10.11
CA TRP A 205 0.73 16.34 10.87
C TRP A 205 0.47 15.70 12.22
N ASN A 206 -0.56 16.14 12.95
CA ASN A 206 -0.94 15.55 14.23
C ASN A 206 -1.26 14.06 14.10
N VAL A 207 -2.00 13.67 13.06
CA VAL A 207 -2.27 12.24 12.78
C VAL A 207 -0.96 11.50 12.50
N ILE A 208 -0.09 12.03 11.63
CA ILE A 208 1.21 11.39 11.33
C ILE A 208 2.05 11.25 12.61
N ASP A 209 2.11 12.29 13.44
CA ASP A 209 2.89 12.34 14.68
C ASP A 209 2.40 11.33 15.72
N ASN A 210 1.09 11.12 15.82
CA ASN A 210 0.51 10.11 16.70
C ASN A 210 0.97 8.68 16.35
N HIS A 211 1.24 8.41 15.08
CA HIS A 211 1.73 7.11 14.60
C HIS A 211 3.26 7.05 14.45
N TRP A 212 3.96 8.17 14.59
CA TRP A 212 5.37 8.29 14.24
C TRP A 212 6.31 7.39 15.06
N ASN A 213 5.92 7.07 16.30
CA ASN A 213 6.69 6.23 17.21
C ASN A 213 7.04 4.85 16.64
N VAL A 214 6.22 4.34 15.72
CA VAL A 214 6.46 3.08 14.99
C VAL A 214 7.78 3.14 14.19
N PHE A 215 8.13 4.30 13.64
CA PHE A 215 9.32 4.48 12.83
C PHE A 215 10.60 4.71 13.63
N TYR A 216 10.52 4.96 14.94
CA TYR A 216 11.69 5.04 15.84
C TYR A 216 12.26 3.66 16.23
N HIS A 217 11.86 2.59 15.54
CA HIS A 217 12.42 1.27 15.76
C HIS A 217 13.92 1.23 15.37
N PRO A 218 14.80 0.58 16.16
CA PRO A 218 16.25 0.53 15.90
C PRO A 218 16.61 0.12 14.48
N LEU A 219 15.91 -0.87 13.91
CA LEU A 219 16.16 -1.29 12.53
C LEU A 219 15.84 -0.21 11.49
N TYR A 220 14.76 0.57 11.64
CA TYR A 220 14.45 1.66 10.70
C TYR A 220 15.49 2.77 10.80
N MET A 221 15.89 3.10 12.02
CA MET A 221 16.93 4.10 12.31
C MET A 221 18.28 3.69 11.70
N ALA A 222 18.69 2.44 11.93
CA ALA A 222 19.93 1.90 11.38
C ALA A 222 19.88 1.82 9.84
N ALA A 223 18.75 1.39 9.28
CA ALA A 223 18.57 1.32 7.84
C ALA A 223 18.65 2.70 7.18
N HIS A 224 18.02 3.72 7.78
CA HIS A 224 18.11 5.10 7.32
C HIS A 224 19.54 5.62 7.38
N PHE A 225 20.26 5.36 8.49
CA PHE A 225 21.65 5.78 8.63
C PHE A 225 22.57 5.15 7.58
N LEU A 226 22.36 3.86 7.30
CA LEU A 226 23.21 3.07 6.40
C LEU A 226 22.80 3.24 4.93
N ASN A 227 21.68 3.91 4.63
CA ASN A 227 21.29 4.17 3.25
C ASN A 227 22.17 5.28 2.65
N PRO A 228 23.03 5.00 1.64
CA PRO A 228 23.95 5.98 1.08
C PRO A 228 23.23 7.17 0.43
N SER A 229 22.07 6.95 -0.21
CA SER A 229 21.27 8.04 -0.79
C SER A 229 20.78 9.03 0.27
N CYS A 230 20.44 8.55 1.46
CA CYS A 230 20.05 9.38 2.59
C CYS A 230 21.26 9.99 3.28
N ARG A 231 22.25 9.17 3.64
CA ARG A 231 23.38 9.54 4.50
C ARG A 231 24.20 10.71 3.97
N TYR A 232 24.38 10.76 2.66
CA TYR A 232 25.21 11.76 1.99
C TYR A 232 24.39 12.88 1.34
N HIS A 233 23.07 12.91 1.57
CA HIS A 233 22.23 14.04 1.17
C HIS A 233 22.55 15.27 2.04
N SER A 234 22.43 16.48 1.47
CA SER A 234 22.70 17.74 2.18
C SER A 234 21.87 17.91 3.45
N ASP A 235 20.64 17.41 3.40
CA ASP A 235 19.63 17.60 4.44
C ASP A 235 19.65 16.50 5.50
N PHE A 236 20.64 15.61 5.47
CA PHE A 236 20.74 14.51 6.42
C PHE A 236 21.10 15.02 7.82
N VAL A 237 20.20 14.77 8.78
CA VAL A 237 20.44 15.07 10.20
C VAL A 237 20.57 13.76 10.96
N ALA A 238 21.77 13.51 11.50
CA ALA A 238 22.03 12.38 12.38
C ALA A 238 21.49 12.66 13.79
N HIS A 239 20.16 12.59 13.95
CA HIS A 239 19.54 12.70 15.27
C HIS A 239 20.06 11.61 16.22
N THR A 240 20.00 11.88 17.53
CA THR A 240 20.50 10.97 18.57
C THR A 240 19.89 9.57 18.50
N GLU A 241 18.62 9.49 18.09
CA GLU A 241 17.82 8.28 17.90
C GLU A 241 18.35 7.43 16.76
N VAL A 242 18.82 8.06 15.68
CA VAL A 242 19.38 7.39 14.51
C VAL A 242 20.66 6.65 14.90
N VAL A 243 21.56 7.35 15.60
CA VAL A 243 22.83 6.78 16.08
C VAL A 243 22.59 5.70 17.13
N ARG A 244 21.64 5.93 18.07
CA ARG A 244 21.28 4.95 19.10
C ARG A 244 20.71 3.67 18.47
N GLY A 245 19.83 3.81 17.48
CA GLY A 245 19.27 2.68 16.74
C GLY A 245 20.33 1.85 16.02
N LEU A 246 21.28 2.51 15.34
CA LEU A 246 22.42 1.82 14.72
C LEU A 246 23.24 1.02 15.73
N ASN A 247 23.63 1.65 16.85
CA ASN A 247 24.43 0.98 17.87
C ASN A 247 23.69 -0.21 18.49
N GLU A 248 22.38 -0.09 18.72
CA GLU A 248 21.56 -1.20 19.20
C GLU A 248 21.51 -2.36 18.20
N CYS A 249 21.41 -2.06 16.89
CA CYS A 249 21.48 -3.08 15.85
C CYS A 249 22.85 -3.76 15.79
N ILE A 250 23.95 -3.02 15.89
CA ILE A 250 25.30 -3.59 15.92
C ILE A 250 25.46 -4.53 17.12
N VAL A 251 25.03 -4.10 18.31
CA VAL A 251 25.11 -4.90 19.53
C VAL A 251 24.27 -6.18 19.43
N ARG A 252 23.08 -6.08 18.85
CA ARG A 252 22.12 -7.20 18.76
C ARG A 252 22.46 -8.19 17.65
N LEU A 253 23.04 -7.74 16.54
CA LEU A 253 23.29 -8.58 15.36
C LEU A 253 24.67 -9.24 15.36
N GLU A 254 25.65 -8.69 16.08
CA GLU A 254 27.02 -9.20 16.14
C GLU A 254 27.38 -9.67 17.56
N PRO A 255 27.40 -10.98 17.84
CA PRO A 255 27.73 -11.49 19.17
C PRO A 255 29.19 -11.29 19.56
N ASP A 256 30.12 -11.23 18.59
CA ASP A 256 31.55 -11.08 18.87
C ASP A 256 31.90 -9.63 19.25
N ASN A 257 32.52 -9.44 20.42
CA ASN A 257 32.82 -8.10 20.92
C ASN A 257 33.91 -7.38 20.10
N ALA A 258 34.89 -8.10 19.58
CA ALA A 258 35.94 -7.51 18.75
C ALA A 258 35.38 -7.05 17.40
N ARG A 259 34.50 -7.85 16.78
CA ARG A 259 33.79 -7.46 15.55
C ARG A 259 32.85 -6.29 15.78
N ARG A 260 32.16 -6.23 16.92
CA ARG A 260 31.35 -5.05 17.31
C ARG A 260 32.17 -3.77 17.37
N ILE A 261 33.32 -3.82 18.05
CA ILE A 261 34.25 -2.68 18.14
C ILE A 261 34.75 -2.29 16.75
N SER A 262 35.15 -3.27 15.93
CA SER A 262 35.59 -3.04 14.55
C SER A 262 34.51 -2.39 13.69
N ALA A 263 33.27 -2.89 13.74
CA ALA A 263 32.14 -2.30 13.02
C ALA A 263 31.88 -0.86 13.48
N SER A 264 31.95 -0.59 14.78
CA SER A 264 31.79 0.77 15.33
C SER A 264 32.89 1.72 14.86
N MET A 265 34.14 1.26 14.75
CA MET A 265 35.25 2.07 14.23
C MET A 265 35.08 2.39 12.74
N GLN A 266 34.58 1.43 11.96
CA GLN A 266 34.33 1.61 10.51
C GLN A 266 33.25 2.64 10.19
N ILE A 267 32.39 2.99 11.15
CA ILE A 267 31.37 4.05 10.98
C ILE A 267 32.00 5.39 10.61
N SER A 268 33.19 5.73 11.16
CA SER A 268 33.83 7.02 10.83
C SER A 268 34.22 7.10 9.37
N ASP A 269 34.65 5.99 8.79
CA ASP A 269 35.13 5.93 7.41
C ASP A 269 33.98 6.00 6.41
N TYR A 270 32.86 5.33 6.74
CA TYR A 270 31.60 5.54 6.04
C TYR A 270 31.13 7.00 6.16
N ASN A 271 31.07 7.57 7.36
CA ASN A 271 30.60 8.96 7.56
C ASN A 271 31.37 10.01 6.77
N SER A 272 32.68 9.79 6.60
CA SER A 272 33.56 10.73 5.90
C SER A 272 33.77 10.38 4.42
N ALA A 273 33.02 9.42 3.88
CA ALA A 273 33.19 8.90 2.51
C ALA A 273 34.65 8.60 2.19
N LYS A 274 35.38 7.96 3.11
CA LYS A 274 36.80 7.63 2.91
C LYS A 274 36.96 6.41 1.99
N ALA A 275 38.14 6.34 1.36
CA ALA A 275 38.56 5.21 0.55
C ALA A 275 37.46 4.82 -0.49
N ASP A 276 36.99 3.58 -0.45
CA ASP A 276 36.06 3.03 -1.44
C ASP A 276 34.74 3.81 -1.52
N PHE A 277 34.27 4.37 -0.40
CA PHE A 277 33.02 5.14 -0.32
C PHE A 277 33.10 6.52 -0.99
N GLY A 278 34.30 7.04 -1.20
CA GLY A 278 34.57 8.35 -1.79
C GLY A 278 34.98 8.30 -3.26
N THR A 279 35.04 7.11 -3.86
CA THR A 279 35.33 6.96 -5.28
C THR A 279 34.22 7.58 -6.14
N GLU A 280 34.56 8.07 -7.33
CA GLU A 280 33.59 8.66 -8.25
C GLU A 280 32.46 7.67 -8.59
N LEU A 281 32.79 6.39 -8.76
CA LEU A 281 31.81 5.32 -8.95
C LEU A 281 30.90 5.17 -7.74
N ALA A 282 31.44 5.13 -6.51
CA ALA A 282 30.62 5.00 -5.31
C ALA A 282 29.71 6.21 -5.10
N ILE A 283 30.12 7.41 -5.51
CA ILE A 283 29.33 8.64 -5.42
C ILE A 283 28.19 8.62 -6.44
N SER A 284 28.48 8.28 -7.70
CA SER A 284 27.47 8.28 -8.77
C SER A 284 26.40 7.19 -8.59
N THR A 285 26.71 6.10 -7.90
CA THR A 285 25.78 4.98 -7.70
C THR A 285 24.95 5.03 -6.42
N ARG A 286 25.10 6.07 -5.56
CA ARG A 286 24.40 6.15 -4.25
C ARG A 286 22.88 6.13 -4.36
N THR A 287 22.34 6.70 -5.44
CA THR A 287 20.90 6.78 -5.72
C THR A 287 20.44 5.74 -6.74
N GLU A 288 21.36 5.19 -7.53
CA GLU A 288 21.06 4.28 -8.63
C GLU A 288 20.99 2.81 -8.19
N LEU A 289 21.81 2.43 -7.22
CA LEU A 289 21.85 1.04 -6.73
C LEU A 289 20.93 0.85 -5.52
N ASP A 290 20.39 -0.37 -5.41
CA ASP A 290 19.80 -0.83 -4.16
C ASP A 290 20.83 -0.68 -3.02
N PRO A 291 20.45 -0.11 -1.86
CA PRO A 291 21.38 0.16 -0.77
C PRO A 291 22.20 -1.06 -0.34
N ALA A 292 21.61 -2.26 -0.29
CA ALA A 292 22.36 -3.46 0.09
C ALA A 292 23.37 -3.85 -1.00
N ALA A 293 23.02 -3.72 -2.28
CA ALA A 293 23.94 -3.93 -3.39
C ALA A 293 25.08 -2.90 -3.41
N TRP A 294 24.79 -1.63 -3.12
CA TRP A 294 25.81 -0.58 -2.99
C TRP A 294 26.81 -0.92 -1.89
N TRP A 295 26.35 -1.38 -0.72
CA TRP A 295 27.23 -1.83 0.36
C TRP A 295 28.06 -3.04 -0.04
N GLN A 296 27.52 -4.01 -0.79
CA GLN A 296 28.29 -5.15 -1.27
C GLN A 296 29.44 -4.72 -2.20
N GLN A 297 29.23 -3.70 -3.03
CA GLN A 297 30.24 -3.21 -3.98
C GLN A 297 31.28 -2.31 -3.32
N HIS A 298 30.86 -1.38 -2.48
CA HIS A 298 31.72 -0.29 -1.98
C HIS A 298 32.13 -0.45 -0.51
N GLY A 299 31.53 -1.37 0.24
CA GLY A 299 31.85 -1.62 1.66
C GLY A 299 33.05 -2.54 1.91
N ILE A 300 33.89 -2.80 0.90
CA ILE A 300 34.96 -3.82 0.94
C ILE A 300 36.06 -3.54 1.97
N SER A 301 36.36 -2.27 2.25
CA SER A 301 37.31 -1.87 3.30
C SER A 301 36.70 -1.90 4.71
N CYS A 302 35.37 -2.03 4.82
CA CYS A 302 34.63 -1.99 6.08
C CYS A 302 33.79 -3.26 6.27
N LEU A 303 34.44 -4.43 6.22
CA LEU A 303 33.75 -5.73 6.14
C LEU A 303 32.77 -6.02 7.29
N GLU A 304 33.06 -5.58 8.52
CA GLU A 304 32.19 -5.87 9.66
C GLU A 304 30.93 -4.99 9.64
N LEU A 305 31.10 -3.70 9.32
CA LEU A 305 29.97 -2.79 9.11
C LEU A 305 29.16 -3.18 7.85
N GLN A 306 29.84 -3.59 6.77
CA GLN A 306 29.23 -4.04 5.53
C GLN A 306 28.30 -5.24 5.76
N ARG A 307 28.75 -6.26 6.51
CA ARG A 307 27.91 -7.41 6.87
C ARG A 307 26.64 -6.98 7.58
N ILE A 308 26.74 -6.07 8.55
CA ILE A 308 25.59 -5.55 9.30
C ILE A 308 24.68 -4.72 8.38
N ALA A 309 25.25 -3.86 7.53
CA ALA A 309 24.50 -3.01 6.62
C ALA A 309 23.70 -3.82 5.61
N VAL A 310 24.32 -4.78 4.93
CA VAL A 310 23.61 -5.68 4.02
C VAL A 310 22.51 -6.44 4.78
N ARG A 311 22.73 -6.81 6.06
CA ARG A 311 21.72 -7.55 6.86
C ARG A 311 20.49 -6.72 7.10
N ILE A 312 20.67 -5.46 7.46
CA ILE A 312 19.60 -4.53 7.78
C ILE A 312 18.89 -4.05 6.50
N LEU A 313 19.66 -3.67 5.48
CA LEU A 313 19.13 -3.04 4.26
C LEU A 313 18.39 -4.03 3.35
N SER A 314 18.72 -5.32 3.42
CA SER A 314 18.02 -6.37 2.68
C SER A 314 16.70 -6.83 3.33
N GLN A 315 16.24 -6.20 4.42
CA GLN A 315 14.96 -6.54 5.02
C GLN A 315 13.79 -5.84 4.29
N THR A 316 12.63 -6.51 4.30
CA THR A 316 11.34 -5.86 3.99
C THR A 316 10.81 -5.17 5.26
N CYS A 317 9.92 -4.19 5.09
CA CYS A 317 9.19 -3.61 6.22
C CYS A 317 7.67 -3.79 6.13
N SER A 318 7.20 -4.68 5.24
CA SER A 318 5.79 -4.97 5.04
C SER A 318 5.51 -6.47 5.12
N SER A 319 4.50 -6.83 5.92
CA SER A 319 3.83 -8.15 5.92
C SER A 319 2.61 -8.16 4.98
N PHE A 320 2.24 -7.00 4.44
CA PHE A 320 0.90 -6.74 3.91
C PHE A 320 0.60 -7.48 2.60
N ALA A 321 1.64 -7.74 1.78
CA ALA A 321 1.50 -8.56 0.58
C ALA A 321 1.08 -10.02 0.87
N CYS A 322 1.19 -10.48 2.12
CA CYS A 322 0.69 -11.77 2.56
C CYS A 322 -0.75 -11.67 3.09
N GLU A 323 -1.13 -10.57 3.75
CA GLU A 323 -2.40 -10.43 4.50
C GLU A 323 -3.67 -10.37 3.62
N HIS A 324 -3.61 -9.75 2.44
CA HIS A 324 -4.75 -9.71 1.49
C HIS A 324 -5.18 -11.08 0.99
N ASP A 325 -4.21 -11.99 0.83
CA ASP A 325 -4.50 -13.35 0.40
C ASP A 325 -5.15 -14.11 1.58
N TRP A 326 -4.71 -13.85 2.82
CA TRP A 326 -5.27 -14.48 4.03
C TRP A 326 -6.70 -14.05 4.35
N SER A 327 -7.08 -12.77 4.25
CA SER A 327 -8.46 -12.34 4.58
C SER A 327 -9.52 -13.00 3.68
N LEU A 328 -9.14 -13.31 2.43
CA LEU A 328 -9.98 -14.08 1.50
C LEU A 328 -10.15 -15.53 1.94
N PHE A 329 -9.04 -16.17 2.34
CA PHE A 329 -9.06 -17.53 2.85
C PHE A 329 -9.76 -17.63 4.21
N ASP A 330 -9.67 -16.59 5.05
CA ASP A 330 -10.32 -16.51 6.36
C ASP A 330 -11.85 -16.39 6.20
N GLN A 331 -12.34 -15.68 5.18
CA GLN A 331 -13.77 -15.64 4.86
C GLN A 331 -14.29 -16.95 4.23
N ILE A 332 -13.51 -17.62 3.37
CA ILE A 332 -13.83 -18.97 2.88
C ILE A 332 -13.84 -19.98 4.06
N TYR A 333 -12.97 -19.77 5.04
CA TYR A 333 -12.81 -20.59 6.24
C TYR A 333 -13.95 -20.41 7.25
N ASN A 334 -14.38 -19.18 7.52
CA ASN A 334 -15.50 -18.87 8.40
C ASN A 334 -16.82 -19.51 7.94
N GLN A 335 -16.92 -19.93 6.68
CA GLN A 335 -18.09 -20.65 6.15
C GLN A 335 -17.99 -22.18 6.25
N ARG A 336 -16.81 -22.77 6.53
CA ARG A 336 -16.60 -24.23 6.48
C ARG A 336 -15.58 -24.71 7.52
N HIS A 337 -15.99 -24.78 8.78
CA HIS A 337 -15.19 -25.29 9.90
C HIS A 337 -14.95 -26.81 9.81
N ASN A 338 -13.86 -27.27 9.17
CA ASN A 338 -13.40 -28.66 9.26
C ASN A 338 -11.86 -28.79 9.19
N ARG A 339 -11.26 -29.66 10.02
CA ARG A 339 -9.78 -29.82 10.16
C ARG A 339 -9.07 -30.28 8.88
N LEU A 340 -9.76 -31.06 8.03
CA LEU A 340 -9.30 -31.43 6.67
C LEU A 340 -9.23 -30.22 5.72
N ALA A 341 -10.07 -29.20 5.93
CA ALA A 341 -10.05 -27.97 5.16
C ALA A 341 -8.81 -27.11 5.52
N GLN A 342 -8.33 -27.14 6.77
CA GLN A 342 -7.15 -26.37 7.20
C GLN A 342 -5.85 -26.88 6.56
N LYS A 343 -5.67 -28.20 6.42
CA LYS A 343 -4.50 -28.76 5.73
C LYS A 343 -4.51 -28.44 4.24
N ARG A 344 -5.66 -28.66 3.57
CA ARG A 344 -5.85 -28.28 2.16
C ARG A 344 -5.69 -26.77 1.94
N MET A 345 -6.09 -25.94 2.91
CA MET A 345 -5.90 -24.50 2.89
C MET A 345 -4.43 -24.12 2.93
N ASN A 346 -3.67 -24.67 3.87
CA ASN A 346 -2.22 -24.42 3.94
C ASN A 346 -1.52 -24.82 2.63
N ASP A 347 -1.91 -25.94 2.03
CA ASP A 347 -1.39 -26.39 0.74
C ASP A 347 -1.78 -25.43 -0.41
N LEU A 348 -3.04 -24.98 -0.45
CA LEU A 348 -3.53 -24.01 -1.43
C LEU A 348 -2.84 -22.64 -1.29
N VAL A 349 -2.68 -22.13 -0.08
CA VAL A 349 -1.98 -20.88 0.22
C VAL A 349 -0.51 -21.00 -0.21
N TYR A 350 0.14 -22.11 0.13
CA TYR A 350 1.52 -22.36 -0.27
C TYR A 350 1.68 -22.37 -1.79
N VAL A 351 0.79 -23.07 -2.51
CA VAL A 351 0.82 -23.11 -3.98
C VAL A 351 0.53 -21.74 -4.57
N HIS A 352 -0.51 -21.04 -4.09
CA HIS A 352 -0.90 -19.71 -4.55
C HIS A 352 0.25 -18.70 -4.38
N TYR A 353 0.86 -18.65 -3.20
CA TYR A 353 1.94 -17.72 -2.91
C TYR A 353 3.20 -18.02 -3.75
N ASN A 354 3.57 -19.29 -3.91
CA ASN A 354 4.71 -19.66 -4.73
C ASN A 354 4.48 -19.36 -6.22
N LEU A 355 3.26 -19.57 -6.73
CA LEU A 355 2.90 -19.17 -8.09
C LEU A 355 2.98 -17.66 -8.26
N ARG A 356 2.49 -16.88 -7.29
CA ARG A 356 2.54 -15.40 -7.30
C ARG A 356 3.97 -14.87 -7.23
N LEU A 357 4.83 -15.47 -6.42
CA LEU A 357 6.26 -15.15 -6.38
C LEU A 357 6.92 -15.41 -7.74
N ARG A 358 6.62 -16.56 -8.36
CA ARG A 358 7.11 -16.90 -9.70
C ARG A 358 6.60 -15.92 -10.75
N GLU A 359 5.32 -15.54 -10.69
CA GLU A 359 4.74 -14.55 -11.60
C GLU A 359 5.36 -13.17 -11.43
N ARG A 360 5.60 -12.71 -10.19
CA ARG A 360 6.31 -11.44 -9.92
C ARG A 360 7.73 -11.45 -10.47
N GLN A 361 8.45 -12.57 -10.37
CA GLN A 361 9.78 -12.72 -10.98
C GLN A 361 9.72 -12.72 -12.52
N LEU A 362 8.63 -13.21 -13.11
CA LEU A 362 8.40 -13.17 -14.55
C LEU A 362 7.94 -11.78 -15.03
N ARG A 363 7.10 -11.07 -14.28
CA ARG A 363 6.67 -9.68 -14.58
C ARG A 363 7.83 -8.69 -14.56
N LYS A 364 8.85 -8.91 -13.71
CA LYS A 364 10.13 -8.18 -13.79
C LYS A 364 10.86 -8.33 -15.15
N LYS A 365 10.42 -9.26 -16.01
CA LYS A 365 10.93 -9.51 -17.37
C LYS A 365 9.94 -9.15 -18.49
N SER A 366 8.67 -8.84 -18.21
CA SER A 366 7.67 -8.55 -19.24
C SER A 366 6.64 -7.51 -18.75
N ASN A 367 6.58 -6.37 -19.45
CA ASN A 367 5.58 -5.32 -19.26
C ASN A 367 4.22 -5.76 -19.83
N SER A 368 3.49 -6.63 -19.14
CA SER A 368 2.08 -6.87 -19.45
C SER A 368 1.23 -6.87 -18.17
N SER A 369 0.19 -6.04 -18.22
CA SER A 369 -0.69 -5.69 -17.11
C SER A 369 -2.07 -6.29 -17.36
N ILE A 370 -2.33 -7.48 -16.83
CA ILE A 370 -3.69 -7.90 -16.43
C ILE A 370 -3.53 -8.75 -15.16
N SER A 371 -3.99 -8.23 -14.01
CA SER A 371 -3.99 -8.97 -12.75
C SER A 371 -5.35 -9.65 -12.54
N LEU A 372 -5.33 -10.86 -12.00
CA LEU A 372 -6.51 -11.59 -11.48
C LEU A 372 -7.20 -10.84 -10.31
N ASP A 373 -6.62 -9.72 -9.86
CA ASP A 373 -7.02 -8.92 -8.69
C ASP A 373 -8.34 -8.14 -8.86
N SER A 374 -8.84 -7.87 -10.08
CA SER A 374 -9.95 -6.90 -10.27
C SER A 374 -11.21 -7.24 -9.46
N VAL A 375 -11.60 -8.53 -9.40
CA VAL A 375 -12.79 -8.99 -8.67
C VAL A 375 -12.57 -9.04 -7.15
N LEU A 376 -11.32 -9.19 -6.71
CA LEU A 376 -10.96 -9.26 -5.28
C LEU A 376 -10.83 -7.87 -4.67
N LEU A 377 -10.37 -6.92 -5.49
CA LEU A 377 -10.18 -5.52 -5.17
C LEU A 377 -11.52 -4.74 -5.09
N GLU A 378 -12.54 -5.14 -5.85
CA GLU A 378 -13.88 -4.53 -5.81
C GLU A 378 -14.50 -4.50 -4.40
N ARG A 379 -14.20 -5.50 -3.55
CA ARG A 379 -14.76 -5.63 -2.18
C ARG A 379 -14.18 -4.63 -1.18
N LEU A 380 -13.04 -4.00 -1.48
CA LEU A 380 -12.48 -2.93 -0.64
C LEU A 380 -13.32 -1.65 -0.71
N LEU A 381 -14.21 -1.55 -1.69
CA LEU A 381 -15.03 -0.38 -1.97
C LEU A 381 -16.52 -0.68 -1.79
N ASP A 382 -16.89 -1.69 -1.00
CA ASP A 382 -18.29 -2.01 -0.71
C ASP A 382 -19.05 -0.78 -0.19
N ASP A 383 -18.46 0.05 0.67
CA ASP A 383 -19.08 1.29 1.17
C ASP A 383 -19.33 2.34 0.08
N TRP A 384 -18.68 2.22 -1.07
CA TRP A 384 -18.82 3.11 -2.22
C TRP A 384 -19.87 2.63 -3.22
N ILE A 385 -20.40 1.41 -3.03
CA ILE A 385 -21.38 0.77 -3.92
C ILE A 385 -22.69 0.48 -3.17
N VAL A 386 -22.60 -0.12 -1.99
CA VAL A 386 -23.74 -0.64 -1.22
C VAL A 386 -24.32 0.42 -0.28
N GLU A 387 -25.64 0.55 -0.22
CA GLU A 387 -26.31 1.33 0.82
C GLU A 387 -26.29 0.57 2.15
N GLU A 388 -25.84 1.21 3.24
CA GLU A 388 -25.95 0.62 4.57
C GLU A 388 -27.44 0.52 4.94
N GLU A 389 -28.01 -0.68 4.85
CA GLU A 389 -29.19 -0.99 5.64
C GLU A 389 -28.80 -0.84 7.11
N LYS A 390 -29.37 0.15 7.81
CA LYS A 390 -29.30 0.24 9.27
C LYS A 390 -29.80 -1.07 9.86
N LYS A 391 -28.89 -1.97 10.20
CA LYS A 391 -29.20 -3.21 10.92
C LYS A 391 -29.75 -2.82 12.29
N ALA A 392 -31.06 -2.89 12.43
CA ALA A 392 -31.71 -2.98 13.73
C ALA A 392 -31.15 -4.25 14.41
N LEU A 393 -30.53 -4.06 15.57
CA LEU A 393 -30.11 -5.13 16.46
C LEU A 393 -31.33 -5.99 16.80
N LEU A 394 -31.30 -7.26 16.39
CA LEU A 394 -32.03 -8.30 17.08
C LEU A 394 -30.98 -9.27 17.62
N GLU A 395 -30.88 -9.25 18.95
CA GLU A 395 -30.26 -10.25 19.78
C GLU A 395 -30.93 -11.62 19.56
N ASP A 396 -30.29 -12.65 20.13
CA ASP A 396 -30.71 -14.06 20.26
C ASP A 396 -30.18 -14.98 19.14
N GLU A 397 -29.51 -16.10 19.41
CA GLU A 397 -29.48 -16.94 20.61
C GLU A 397 -28.23 -17.85 20.56
N GLU A 398 -27.61 -18.08 21.72
CA GLU A 398 -26.59 -19.12 21.94
C GLU A 398 -27.15 -20.51 21.64
N ILE A 399 -26.45 -21.34 20.85
CA ILE A 399 -26.66 -22.80 20.90
C ILE A 399 -25.34 -23.57 20.99
N HIS A 400 -25.27 -24.31 22.09
CA HIS A 400 -24.32 -25.26 22.62
C HIS A 400 -23.69 -26.24 21.60
N CYS A 401 -22.38 -26.46 21.70
CA CYS A 401 -21.70 -27.62 21.13
C CYS A 401 -21.98 -28.86 21.99
N ASN A 402 -22.38 -29.97 21.37
CA ASN A 402 -22.21 -31.31 21.96
C ASN A 402 -21.68 -32.28 20.89
N GLU A 403 -20.52 -32.85 21.16
CA GLU A 403 -19.95 -34.01 20.48
C GLU A 403 -20.70 -35.29 20.89
N MET A 404 -20.94 -36.19 19.94
CA MET A 404 -20.95 -37.64 20.21
C MET A 404 -20.71 -38.43 18.90
N GLU A 405 -19.71 -39.31 18.97
CA GLU A 405 -19.20 -40.22 17.93
C GLU A 405 -20.19 -41.36 17.55
N GLN A 406 -20.00 -41.93 16.35
CA GLN A 406 -19.90 -43.37 15.99
C GLN A 406 -20.35 -43.61 14.52
N VAL A 407 -19.90 -44.55 13.66
CA VAL A 407 -18.76 -45.50 13.51
C VAL A 407 -18.97 -46.15 12.10
N GLU A 408 -17.89 -46.35 11.31
CA GLU A 408 -17.62 -47.35 10.21
C GLU A 408 -18.61 -47.51 9.01
N THR A 409 -18.31 -48.02 7.80
CA THR A 409 -17.33 -49.01 7.29
C THR A 409 -17.21 -48.95 5.73
N TYR A 410 -16.14 -49.55 5.20
CA TYR A 410 -15.64 -49.78 3.80
C TYR A 410 -16.68 -50.25 2.74
N GLU A 411 -16.51 -50.07 1.41
CA GLU A 411 -15.56 -50.80 0.52
C GLU A 411 -15.42 -50.20 -0.91
N ASN A 412 -14.29 -50.54 -1.54
CA ASN A 412 -13.84 -50.24 -2.91
C ASN A 412 -14.57 -51.03 -4.02
N ALA A 413 -14.59 -50.49 -5.24
CA ALA A 413 -14.46 -51.31 -6.46
C ALA A 413 -13.80 -50.53 -7.63
N MET A 414 -12.64 -51.07 -8.05
CA MET A 414 -11.87 -50.87 -9.28
C MET A 414 -12.69 -51.17 -10.56
N ILE A 415 -12.46 -50.44 -11.66
CA ILE A 415 -12.40 -50.99 -13.04
C ILE A 415 -11.37 -50.18 -13.87
N ASP A 416 -10.45 -50.90 -14.53
CA ASP A 416 -9.35 -50.46 -15.41
C ASP A 416 -9.75 -50.33 -16.90
N TYR A 417 -8.81 -49.73 -17.65
CA TYR A 417 -8.71 -49.26 -19.04
C TYR A 417 -8.93 -50.24 -20.22
N GLU A 418 -9.25 -49.67 -21.41
CA GLU A 418 -8.60 -49.88 -22.75
C GLU A 418 -9.18 -48.85 -23.76
N ASP A 419 -8.39 -47.91 -24.34
CA ASP A 419 -7.50 -47.92 -25.53
C ASP A 419 -8.20 -47.59 -26.88
N GLY A 420 -7.56 -46.73 -27.69
CA GLY A 420 -8.03 -46.32 -29.03
C GLY A 420 -7.42 -45.05 -29.66
N SER A 421 -6.13 -45.12 -30.04
CA SER A 421 -5.52 -44.62 -31.32
C SER A 421 -5.76 -43.18 -31.88
N ILE A 422 -4.68 -42.37 -31.84
CA ILE A 422 -3.95 -41.61 -32.91
C ILE A 422 -4.74 -40.78 -33.96
N GLU A 423 -4.44 -39.46 -34.04
CA GLU A 423 -3.91 -38.82 -35.26
C GLU A 423 -3.27 -37.43 -35.03
N THR A 424 -2.05 -37.26 -35.54
CA THR A 424 -1.27 -36.03 -35.61
C THR A 424 -1.53 -35.29 -36.92
N ARG A 425 -1.76 -33.97 -36.90
CA ARG A 425 -1.47 -33.10 -38.05
C ARG A 425 -1.04 -31.69 -37.63
N LYS A 426 -0.07 -31.20 -38.41
CA LYS A 426 0.84 -30.07 -38.26
C LYS A 426 0.33 -28.79 -38.95
N VAL A 427 0.88 -27.63 -38.55
CA VAL A 427 1.14 -26.37 -39.33
C VAL A 427 -0.09 -25.43 -39.46
N SER A 428 -0.04 -24.09 -39.39
CA SER A 428 1.00 -23.05 -39.59
C SER A 428 0.66 -21.76 -38.83
N VAL A 429 1.71 -20.98 -38.56
CA VAL A 429 1.73 -19.57 -38.12
C VAL A 429 1.55 -18.65 -39.33
N GLU A 430 0.79 -17.56 -39.18
CA GLU A 430 0.88 -16.38 -40.04
C GLU A 430 0.94 -15.09 -39.21
N GLU A 431 1.82 -14.22 -39.68
CA GLU A 431 2.31 -12.96 -39.15
C GLU A 431 1.59 -11.82 -39.87
N VAL A 432 1.10 -10.79 -39.16
CA VAL A 432 0.67 -9.53 -39.77
C VAL A 432 1.22 -8.35 -38.97
N THR A 433 1.75 -7.41 -39.74
CA THR A 433 2.65 -6.32 -39.43
C THR A 433 2.00 -5.09 -38.79
N LEU A 434 2.83 -4.38 -38.02
CA LEU A 434 2.60 -3.08 -37.38
C LEU A 434 2.54 -1.92 -38.39
N GLY A 435 1.64 -0.97 -38.13
CA GLY A 435 1.61 0.34 -38.78
C GLY A 435 1.65 1.46 -37.73
N ASP A 436 2.61 2.36 -37.90
CA ASP A 436 2.90 3.51 -37.04
C ASP A 436 1.77 4.56 -37.01
N VAL A 437 1.47 5.11 -35.83
CA VAL A 437 0.78 6.40 -35.71
C VAL A 437 1.47 7.31 -34.69
N ASN A 438 1.71 8.50 -35.18
CA ASN A 438 2.50 9.62 -34.67
C ASN A 438 1.87 10.27 -33.41
N VAL A 439 2.70 10.66 -32.43
CA VAL A 439 2.29 11.36 -31.21
C VAL A 439 2.60 12.86 -31.35
N ASN A 440 1.56 13.69 -31.41
CA ASN A 440 1.69 15.14 -31.28
C ASN A 440 1.35 15.59 -29.87
N ALA A 441 2.28 16.33 -29.27
CA ALA A 441 2.12 17.06 -28.02
C ALA A 441 1.45 18.42 -28.25
N ALA A 442 0.50 18.80 -27.39
CA ALA A 442 0.15 20.21 -27.19
C ALA A 442 -0.57 20.44 -25.84
N ASN A 443 0.08 21.22 -24.99
CA ASN A 443 -0.43 22.28 -24.10
C ASN A 443 -1.62 22.00 -23.18
N ALA A 444 -1.33 21.84 -21.88
CA ALA A 444 -2.24 22.21 -20.80
C ALA A 444 -1.86 23.61 -20.29
N GLY A 445 -2.78 24.56 -20.47
CA GLY A 445 -2.70 25.90 -19.89
C GLY A 445 -2.92 25.85 -18.37
N VAL A 446 -2.14 26.66 -17.67
CA VAL A 446 -2.24 26.92 -16.23
C VAL A 446 -3.35 27.95 -16.03
N ASP A 447 -4.46 27.56 -15.41
CA ASP A 447 -5.38 28.50 -14.77
C ASP A 447 -4.95 28.65 -13.31
N SER A 448 -4.51 29.86 -12.98
CA SER A 448 -4.27 30.32 -11.61
C SER A 448 -5.62 30.68 -10.99
N ASP A 449 -6.10 29.89 -10.03
CA ASP A 449 -7.24 30.25 -9.20
C ASP A 449 -6.75 30.74 -7.84
N ASP A 450 -7.07 31.99 -7.54
CA ASP A 450 -6.80 32.70 -6.29
C ASP A 450 -7.24 31.90 -5.05
N ASP A 451 -6.27 31.69 -4.15
CA ASP A 451 -6.47 31.18 -2.79
C ASP A 451 -7.16 32.26 -1.92
N ALA A 452 -8.46 32.46 -2.12
CA ALA A 452 -9.28 33.11 -1.10
C ALA A 452 -9.37 32.17 0.12
N ASP A 453 -9.22 32.73 1.33
CA ASP A 453 -9.27 32.07 2.64
C ASP A 453 -10.58 31.30 2.88
N ILE A 454 -10.73 30.14 2.24
CA ILE A 454 -11.75 29.15 2.61
C ILE A 454 -11.23 28.46 3.85
N ASN A 455 -11.91 28.66 4.98
CA ASN A 455 -11.60 27.90 6.18
C ASN A 455 -12.12 26.46 6.00
N PHE A 456 -11.24 25.57 5.54
CA PHE A 456 -11.55 24.16 5.27
C PHE A 456 -12.00 23.37 6.53
N PHE A 457 -11.85 23.95 7.73
CA PHE A 457 -12.11 23.30 9.01
C PHE A 457 -13.24 23.95 9.84
N GLU A 458 -13.86 25.02 9.38
CA GLU A 458 -15.05 25.64 10.01
C GLU A 458 -16.33 25.44 9.18
N ASP A 459 -17.48 25.64 9.80
CA ASP A 459 -18.81 25.32 9.23
C ASP A 459 -19.18 26.23 8.06
N GLU A 460 -19.69 25.64 6.98
CA GLU A 460 -20.68 26.32 6.14
C GLU A 460 -22.05 26.19 6.84
N MET A 461 -22.24 26.94 7.93
CA MET A 461 -23.57 27.22 8.46
C MET A 461 -24.04 28.55 7.87
N SER A 462 -24.61 28.51 6.67
CA SER A 462 -25.63 29.46 6.23
C SER A 462 -26.29 29.01 4.92
N ASP A 463 -27.57 28.65 5.05
CA ASP A 463 -28.70 28.59 4.11
C ASP A 463 -28.65 27.76 2.81
#